data_AF-A0A955QPF3-F1
#
_entry.id   AF-A0A955QPF3-F1
#
_cell.length_a   1.000
_cell.length_b   1.000
_cell.length_c   1.000
_cell.angle_alpha   90.00
_cell.angle_beta   90.00
_cell.angle_gamma   90.00
#
_symmetry.space_group_name_H-M   'P 1'
#
loop_
_entity.id
_entity.type
_entity.pdbx_description
1 polymer ?
#
loop_
_entity_poly.entity_id
_entity_poly.type
_entity_poly.pdbx_seq_one_letter_code
_entity_poly.pdbx_strand_id
1 'polypeptide(L)'
;LSTVSAPSDRREIVFIDTSVADYQILLNGIDPSAEAVLLDSTRDGIEQMAEILRDRSDMDAIHLISHGNQAELRLGTSRLTLESMNGEYADELAII
;
A
#
# COMPACT_ATOMS: atom_id res chain seq x y z
N LEU A 1 -31.89 -19.34 -0.89
CA LEU A 1 -30.70 -19.36 -1.80
C LEU A 1 -30.87 -18.21 -2.78
N SER A 2 -29.74 -17.62 -3.20
CA SER A 2 -29.60 -16.49 -4.16
C SER A 2 -29.39 -15.11 -3.51
N THR A 3 -28.14 -14.67 -3.43
CA THR A 3 -27.50 -13.80 -4.46
C THR A 3 -25.98 -13.91 -4.31
N VAL A 4 -25.30 -14.42 -5.33
CA VAL A 4 -23.85 -14.23 -5.50
C VAL A 4 -23.71 -12.86 -6.16
N SER A 5 -23.07 -11.91 -5.47
CA SER A 5 -22.81 -10.57 -6.01
C SER A 5 -22.06 -10.65 -7.34
N ALA A 6 -22.44 -9.80 -8.29
CA ALA A 6 -21.76 -9.57 -9.57
C ALA A 6 -20.25 -9.25 -9.36
N PRO A 7 -19.38 -9.37 -10.37
CA PRO A 7 -18.00 -8.88 -10.27
C PRO A 7 -18.07 -7.41 -9.86
N SER A 8 -17.65 -7.14 -8.63
CA SER A 8 -17.74 -5.84 -8.00
C SER A 8 -16.81 -4.88 -8.76
N ASP A 9 -17.29 -3.70 -9.14
CA ASP A 9 -16.45 -2.56 -9.56
C ASP A 9 -15.62 -2.04 -8.37
N ARG A 10 -14.83 -2.93 -7.74
CA ARG A 10 -13.97 -2.59 -6.62
C ARG A 10 -12.71 -1.95 -7.13
N ARG A 11 -12.41 -0.76 -6.63
CA ARG A 11 -11.16 -0.06 -6.91
C ARG A 11 -10.17 -0.36 -5.80
N GLU A 12 -9.28 -1.29 -6.07
CA GLU A 12 -8.25 -1.70 -5.13
C GLU A 12 -6.88 -1.29 -5.67
N ILE A 13 -6.00 -0.86 -4.77
CA ILE A 13 -4.61 -0.53 -5.07
C ILE A 13 -3.69 -1.37 -4.19
N VAL A 14 -2.63 -1.90 -4.80
CA VAL A 14 -1.64 -2.74 -4.14
C VAL A 14 -0.28 -2.04 -4.22
N PHE A 15 0.21 -1.55 -3.08
CA PHE A 15 1.57 -1.02 -2.97
C PHE A 15 2.56 -2.11 -2.62
N ILE A 16 3.68 -2.13 -3.34
CA ILE A 16 4.70 -3.17 -3.21
C ILE A 16 6.06 -2.50 -3.04
N ASP A 17 6.67 -2.68 -1.89
CA ASP A 17 8.05 -2.24 -1.65
C ASP A 17 9.04 -3.10 -2.45
N THR A 18 9.80 -2.46 -3.32
CA THR A 18 10.80 -3.13 -4.18
C THR A 18 11.99 -3.70 -3.43
N SER A 19 12.15 -3.39 -2.13
CA SER A 19 13.13 -4.04 -1.25
C SER A 19 12.70 -5.44 -0.79
N VAL A 20 11.43 -5.82 -1.00
CA VAL A 20 10.97 -7.20 -0.75
C VAL A 20 11.62 -8.15 -1.75
N ALA A 21 12.24 -9.20 -1.23
CA ALA A 21 12.89 -10.22 -2.05
C ALA A 21 11.88 -10.84 -3.03
N ASP A 22 12.28 -10.96 -4.29
CA ASP A 22 11.47 -11.55 -5.36
C ASP A 22 10.07 -10.91 -5.51
N TYR A 23 9.92 -9.60 -5.23
CA TYR A 23 8.64 -8.88 -5.36
C TYR A 23 8.00 -9.04 -6.75
N GLN A 24 8.80 -9.28 -7.79
CA GLN A 24 8.34 -9.55 -9.15
C GLN A 24 7.48 -10.82 -9.25
N ILE A 25 7.73 -11.83 -8.40
CA ILE A 25 6.92 -13.04 -8.34
C ILE A 25 5.56 -12.73 -7.71
N LEU A 26 5.53 -11.83 -6.72
CA LEU A 26 4.31 -11.41 -6.03
C LEU A 26 3.33 -10.73 -6.98
N LEU A 27 3.83 -10.01 -8.00
CA LEU A 27 3.00 -9.41 -9.06
C LEU A 27 2.11 -10.44 -9.77
N ASN A 28 2.54 -11.70 -9.89
CA ASN A 28 1.76 -12.74 -10.54
C ASN A 28 0.54 -13.20 -9.72
N GLY A 29 0.53 -12.92 -8.41
CA GLY A 29 -0.56 -13.26 -7.51
C GLY A 29 -1.58 -12.14 -7.30
N ILE A 30 -1.32 -10.96 -7.86
CA ILE A 30 -2.21 -9.81 -7.75
C ILE A 30 -3.36 -9.96 -8.74
N ASP A 31 -4.58 -9.67 -8.28
CA ASP A 31 -5.74 -9.63 -9.14
C ASP A 31 -5.53 -8.59 -10.25
N PRO A 32 -5.67 -8.95 -11.53
CA PRO A 32 -5.41 -8.03 -12.65
C PRO A 32 -6.38 -6.84 -12.69
N SER A 33 -7.47 -6.85 -11.92
CA SER A 33 -8.37 -5.71 -11.75
C SER A 33 -7.88 -4.69 -10.73
N ALA A 34 -6.92 -5.05 -9.86
CA ALA A 34 -6.31 -4.14 -8.91
C ALA A 34 -5.14 -3.38 -9.54
N GLU A 35 -4.95 -2.13 -9.13
CA GLU A 35 -3.80 -1.33 -9.57
C GLU A 35 -2.57 -1.68 -8.73
N ALA A 36 -1.54 -2.26 -9.37
CA ALA A 36 -0.26 -2.52 -8.71
C ALA A 36 0.69 -1.32 -8.86
N VAL A 37 1.19 -0.83 -7.73
CA VAL A 37 2.15 0.27 -7.64
C VAL A 37 3.43 -0.22 -6.96
N LEU A 38 4.56 -0.03 -7.63
CA LEU A 38 5.88 -0.33 -7.07
C LEU A 38 6.43 0.90 -6.35
N LEU A 39 6.74 0.76 -5.06
CA LEU A 39 7.40 1.80 -4.28
C LEU A 39 8.92 1.76 -4.51
N ASP A 40 9.51 2.93 -4.77
CA ASP A 40 10.96 3.08 -4.83
C ASP A 40 11.53 2.89 -3.43
N SER A 41 12.36 1.86 -3.27
CA SER A 41 12.95 1.51 -1.98
C SER A 41 13.98 2.53 -1.46
N THR A 42 14.38 3.49 -2.29
CA THR A 42 15.32 4.57 -1.94
C THR A 42 14.63 5.86 -1.47
N ARG A 43 13.30 5.92 -1.53
CA ARG A 43 12.48 7.05 -1.09
C ARG A 43 11.62 6.66 0.11
N ASP A 44 11.05 7.67 0.78
CA ASP A 44 10.09 7.44 1.85
C ASP A 44 8.82 6.80 1.28
N GLY A 45 8.47 5.60 1.76
CA GLY A 45 7.33 4.87 1.23
C GLY A 45 5.98 5.43 1.64
N ILE A 46 5.88 6.09 2.81
CA ILE A 46 4.63 6.67 3.29
C ILE A 46 4.31 7.95 2.50
N GLU A 47 5.33 8.80 2.29
CA GLU A 47 5.19 9.98 1.42
C GLU A 47 4.77 9.59 0.00
N GLN A 48 5.41 8.56 -0.58
CA GLN A 48 5.03 8.06 -1.91
C GLN A 48 3.58 7.57 -1.98
N MET A 49 3.11 6.84 -0.95
CA MET A 49 1.72 6.39 -0.89
C MET A 49 0.76 7.58 -0.85
N ALA A 50 1.03 8.57 0.00
CA ALA A 50 0.21 9.78 0.10
C ALA A 50 0.24 10.62 -1.19
N GLU A 51 1.40 10.75 -1.85
CA GLU A 51 1.53 11.41 -3.17
C GLU A 51 0.62 10.75 -4.21
N ILE A 52 0.57 9.42 -4.24
CA ILE A 52 -0.19 8.66 -5.23
C ILE A 52 -1.69 8.68 -4.91
N LEU A 53 -2.06 8.67 -3.63
CA LEU A 53 -3.45 8.64 -3.16
C LEU A 53 -4.10 10.02 -3.06
N ARG A 54 -3.33 11.11 -3.13
CA ARG A 54 -3.82 12.50 -2.97
C ARG A 54 -5.07 12.83 -3.80
N ASP A 55 -5.13 12.30 -5.02
CA ASP A 55 -6.23 12.55 -5.96
C ASP A 55 -7.14 11.31 -6.15
N ARG A 56 -7.06 10.34 -5.23
CA ARG A 56 -7.73 9.03 -5.32
C ARG A 56 -8.60 8.78 -4.09
N SER A 57 -9.70 9.51 -3.98
CA SER A 57 -10.59 9.45 -2.82
C SER A 57 -11.55 8.26 -2.81
N ASP A 58 -11.34 7.27 -3.66
CA ASP A 58 -12.43 6.41 -4.12
C ASP A 58 -12.05 4.92 -4.25
N MET A 59 -10.93 4.59 -3.61
CA MET A 59 -10.42 3.24 -3.41
C MET A 59 -11.23 2.50 -2.33
N ASP A 60 -11.66 1.28 -2.61
CA ASP A 60 -12.33 0.39 -1.66
C ASP A 60 -11.35 -0.30 -0.72
N ALA A 61 -10.11 -0.52 -1.19
CA ALA A 61 -9.06 -1.16 -0.40
C ALA A 61 -7.66 -0.71 -0.83
N ILE A 62 -6.79 -0.58 0.17
CA ILE A 62 -5.35 -0.41 0.00
C ILE A 62 -4.69 -1.66 0.55
N HIS A 63 -3.95 -2.36 -0.30
CA HIS A 63 -3.14 -3.51 0.08
C HIS A 63 -1.68 -3.09 0.10
N LEU A 64 -0.93 -3.59 1.06
CA LEU A 64 0.48 -3.24 1.23
C LEU A 64 1.34 -4.49 1.42
N ILE A 65 2.37 -4.60 0.58
CA ILE A 65 3.38 -5.65 0.63
C ILE A 65 4.72 -5.01 0.96
N SER A 66 5.26 -5.34 2.12
CA SER A 66 6.46 -4.70 2.66
C SER A 66 7.21 -5.61 3.63
N HIS A 67 8.34 -5.13 4.15
CA HIS A 67 9.03 -5.80 5.25
C HIS A 67 8.45 -5.37 6.59
N GLY A 68 8.11 -6.36 7.42
CA GLY A 68 7.73 -6.14 8.81
C GLY A 68 8.81 -6.58 9.78
N ASN A 69 8.88 -5.92 10.92
CA ASN A 69 9.62 -6.36 12.10
C ASN A 69 8.74 -6.19 13.35
N GLN A 70 9.25 -6.56 14.52
CA GLN A 70 8.54 -6.37 15.77
C GLN A 70 8.20 -4.88 15.97
N ALA A 71 6.90 -4.58 15.98
CA ALA A 71 6.32 -3.24 16.16
C ALA A 71 6.70 -2.19 15.09
N GLU A 72 7.16 -2.64 13.92
CA GLU A 72 7.58 -1.75 12.82
C GLU A 72 7.20 -2.34 11.46
N LEU A 73 6.75 -1.48 10.53
CA LEU A 73 6.74 -1.74 9.09
C LEU A 73 7.79 -0.88 8.41
N ARG A 74 8.45 -1.41 7.39
CA ARG A 74 9.47 -0.72 6.60
C ARG A 74 9.00 -0.58 5.16
N LEU A 75 8.99 0.65 4.66
CA LEU A 75 8.50 1.01 3.33
C LEU A 75 9.51 1.95 2.67
N GLY A 76 10.36 1.40 1.81
CA GLY A 76 11.54 2.09 1.31
C GLY A 76 12.43 2.55 2.46
N THR A 77 12.58 3.86 2.61
CA THR A 77 13.38 4.45 3.71
C THR A 77 12.60 4.66 5.00
N SER A 78 11.27 4.59 4.98
CA SER A 78 10.44 4.88 6.15
C SER A 78 10.40 3.72 7.15
N ARG A 79 10.17 4.08 8.41
CA ARG A 79 9.85 3.16 9.50
C ARG A 79 8.54 3.58 10.14
N LEU A 80 7.50 2.83 9.82
CA LEU A 80 6.19 3.05 10.40
C LEU A 80 6.09 2.29 11.71
N THR A 81 6.00 3.04 12.79
CA THR A 81 5.82 2.57 14.17
C THR A 81 4.61 3.30 14.76
N LEU A 82 4.11 2.86 15.91
CA LEU A 82 3.03 3.59 16.58
C LEU A 82 3.40 5.05 16.89
N GLU A 83 4.67 5.33 17.18
CA GLU A 83 5.15 6.70 17.43
C GLU A 83 5.14 7.53 16.15
N SER A 84 5.74 7.03 15.07
CA SER A 84 5.82 7.77 13.80
C SER A 84 4.44 7.94 13.14
N MET A 85 3.50 7.02 13.34
CA MET A 85 2.10 7.19 12.91
C MET A 85 1.38 8.38 13.55
N ASN A 86 1.67 8.67 14.82
CA ASN A 86 1.02 9.76 15.56
C ASN A 86 1.81 11.07 15.48
N GLY A 87 2.99 11.06 14.88
CA GLY A 87 3.90 12.20 14.78
C GLY A 87 4.27 12.46 13.34
N GLU A 88 5.39 11.89 12.92
CA GLU A 88 6.03 12.14 11.61
C GLU A 88 5.08 11.96 10.41
N TYR A 89 4.26 10.92 10.41
CA TYR A 89 3.40 10.56 9.27
C TYR A 89 1.92 10.88 9.46
N ALA A 90 1.57 11.70 10.45
CA ALA A 90 0.16 11.98 10.75
C ALA A 90 -0.57 12.66 9.58
N ASP A 91 0.12 13.55 8.85
CA ASP A 91 -0.45 14.29 7.72
C ASP A 91 -0.61 13.38 6.49
N GLU A 92 0.36 12.54 6.20
CA GLU A 92 0.32 11.54 5.13
C GLU A 92 -0.78 10.50 5.38
N LEU A 93 -0.89 10.00 6.61
CA LEU A 93 -1.93 9.04 7.00
C LEU A 93 -3.34 9.64 7.01
N ALA A 94 -3.49 10.97 6.99
CA ALA A 94 -4.78 11.61 6.80
C ALA A 94 -5.22 11.64 5.32
N ILE A 95 -4.27 11.43 4.39
CA ILE A 95 -4.52 11.31 2.95
C ILE A 95 -4.85 9.87 2.56
N ILE A 96 -4.16 8.91 3.20
CA ILE A 96 -4.28 7.46 2.98
C ILE A 96 -5.59 6.93 3.58
#